data_AF-A0A246PIU0-F1
#
_entry.id   AF-A0A246PIU0-F1
#
_cell.length_a   1.000
_cell.length_b   1.000
_cell.length_c   1.000
_cell.angle_alpha   90.00
_cell.angle_beta   90.00
_cell.angle_gamma   90.00
#
_symmetry.space_group_name_H-M   'P 1'
#
loop_
_entity.id
_entity.type
_entity.pdbx_description
1 polymer ?
#
loop_
_entity_poly.entity_id
_entity_poly.type
_entity_poly.pdbx_seq_one_letter_code
_entity_poly.pdbx_strand_id
1 'polypeptide(L)'
;MKYTIVKYDIELCFNENTEAEVIKVVDCDLAIAIGVNVLIDGKVYHVCGKYPHNNLIGVKKITLLSTPVDSKYENHLTCPYCGGKNRDARKRSQDNSIINCDKCGSEIEYSREIEITYSTTSVKRNNPIKL
;
A
#
# COMPACT_ATOMS: atom_id res chain seq x y z
N MET A 1 -22.51 -7.40 -14.61
CA MET A 1 -22.69 -8.11 -13.31
C MET A 1 -22.62 -7.06 -12.22
N LYS A 2 -23.54 -7.06 -11.24
CA LYS A 2 -23.57 -5.98 -10.25
C LYS A 2 -22.49 -6.19 -9.19
N TYR A 3 -21.70 -5.14 -8.96
CA TYR A 3 -20.70 -5.09 -7.90
C TYR A 3 -21.10 -4.07 -6.84
N THR A 4 -20.80 -4.38 -5.58
CA THR A 4 -20.96 -3.43 -4.49
C THR A 4 -19.59 -2.92 -4.09
N ILE A 5 -19.38 -1.61 -4.24
CA ILE A 5 -18.20 -0.92 -3.74
C ILE A 5 -18.39 -0.70 -2.24
N VAL A 6 -17.45 -1.23 -1.47
CA VAL A 6 -17.45 -1.19 -0.01
C VAL A 6 -16.16 -0.55 0.48
N LYS A 7 -16.17 -0.04 1.71
CA LYS A 7 -14.94 0.38 2.38
C LYS A 7 -14.02 -0.83 2.53
N TYR A 8 -12.74 -0.63 2.21
CA TYR A 8 -11.74 -1.69 2.38
C TYR A 8 -11.65 -2.10 3.85
N ASP A 9 -11.86 -3.40 4.06
CA ASP A 9 -11.65 -4.08 5.33
C ASP A 9 -10.89 -5.38 5.03
N ILE A 10 -9.80 -5.60 5.77
CA ILE A 10 -8.98 -6.80 5.60
C ILE A 10 -9.70 -8.04 6.12
N GLU A 11 -10.61 -7.89 7.09
CA GLU A 11 -11.39 -9.00 7.64
C GLU A 11 -12.32 -9.64 6.60
N LEU A 12 -12.78 -8.86 5.60
CA LEU A 12 -13.54 -9.38 4.46
C LEU A 12 -12.74 -10.38 3.61
N CYS A 13 -11.41 -10.41 3.72
CA CYS A 13 -10.58 -11.44 3.07
C CYS A 13 -10.58 -12.77 3.82
N PHE A 14 -10.92 -12.78 5.12
CA PHE A 14 -10.76 -13.94 5.99
C PHE A 14 -12.08 -14.46 6.56
N ASN A 15 -13.12 -13.63 6.58
CA ASN A 15 -14.40 -13.97 7.17
C ASN A 15 -15.56 -13.42 6.34
N GLU A 16 -16.29 -14.33 5.68
CA GLU A 16 -17.43 -14.03 4.81
C GLU A 16 -18.63 -13.44 5.57
N ASN A 17 -18.71 -13.64 6.89
CA ASN A 17 -19.77 -13.10 7.74
C ASN A 17 -19.51 -11.64 8.18
N THR A 18 -18.37 -11.07 7.82
CA THR A 18 -18.05 -9.68 8.16
C THR A 18 -18.97 -8.74 7.40
N GLU A 19 -19.68 -7.86 8.10
CA GLU A 19 -20.52 -6.85 7.48
C GLU A 19 -19.67 -5.80 6.77
N ALA A 20 -19.95 -5.56 5.49
CA ALA A 20 -19.24 -4.58 4.69
C ALA A 20 -19.95 -3.22 4.70
N GLU A 21 -19.20 -2.14 4.97
CA GLU A 21 -19.72 -0.77 4.87
C GLU A 21 -19.87 -0.38 3.40
N VAL A 22 -21.11 -0.31 2.91
CA VAL A 22 -21.44 -0.02 1.50
C VAL A 22 -21.21 1.45 1.18
N ILE A 23 -20.47 1.70 0.10
CA ILE A 23 -20.23 3.05 -0.45
C ILE A 23 -21.13 3.31 -1.66
N LYS A 24 -21.19 2.37 -2.61
CA LYS A 24 -21.94 2.52 -3.87
C LYS A 24 -22.23 1.16 -4.48
N VAL A 25 -23.43 0.95 -5.00
CA VAL A 25 -23.71 -0.18 -5.90
C VAL A 25 -23.47 0.28 -7.33
N VAL A 26 -22.67 -0.47 -8.09
CA VAL A 26 -22.35 -0.16 -9.48
C VAL A 26 -22.69 -1.34 -10.38
N ASP A 27 -23.26 -1.04 -11.54
CA ASP A 27 -23.33 -2.01 -12.63
C ASP A 27 -22.09 -1.81 -13.49
N CYS A 28 -21.11 -2.70 -13.37
CA CYS A 28 -19.89 -2.62 -14.16
C CYS A 28 -19.47 -3.99 -14.67
N ASP A 29 -19.03 -4.03 -15.92
CA ASP A 29 -18.40 -5.21 -16.50
C ASP A 29 -16.96 -5.33 -16.00
N LEU A 30 -16.78 -5.78 -14.76
CA LEU A 30 -15.56 -6.36 -14.14
C LEU A 30 -14.19 -5.66 -14.35
N ALA A 31 -14.11 -4.48 -14.95
CA ALA A 31 -12.86 -3.88 -15.42
C ALA A 31 -12.12 -3.08 -14.34
N ILE A 32 -12.71 -2.88 -13.16
CA ILE A 32 -12.06 -2.19 -12.05
C ILE A 32 -10.98 -3.11 -11.48
N ALA A 33 -9.71 -2.96 -11.88
CA ALA A 33 -8.60 -3.77 -11.37
C ALA A 33 -8.18 -3.37 -9.94
N ILE A 34 -7.44 -4.23 -9.24
CA ILE A 34 -6.77 -3.82 -7.99
C ILE A 34 -5.65 -2.85 -8.35
N GLY A 35 -5.44 -1.81 -7.53
CA GLY A 35 -4.39 -0.82 -7.74
C GLY A 35 -4.80 0.37 -8.61
N VAL A 36 -6.03 0.42 -9.14
CA VAL A 36 -6.53 1.61 -9.86
C VAL A 36 -7.27 2.56 -8.92
N ASN A 37 -7.43 3.80 -9.37
CA ASN A 37 -8.24 4.82 -8.70
C ASN A 37 -9.59 4.97 -9.40
N VAL A 38 -10.66 5.12 -8.62
CA VAL A 38 -12.03 5.35 -9.10
C VAL A 38 -12.60 6.63 -8.52
N LEU A 39 -13.36 7.37 -9.32
CA LEU A 39 -14.04 8.60 -8.91
C LEU A 39 -15.52 8.28 -8.63
N ILE A 40 -15.96 8.45 -7.39
CA ILE A 40 -17.34 8.20 -6.97
C ILE A 40 -17.83 9.43 -6.24
N ASP A 41 -18.88 10.07 -6.77
CA ASP A 41 -19.51 11.26 -6.19
C ASP A 41 -18.50 12.37 -5.83
N GLY A 42 -17.58 12.65 -6.76
CA GLY A 42 -16.54 13.68 -6.62
C GLY A 42 -15.39 13.32 -5.67
N LYS A 43 -15.38 12.12 -5.09
CA LYS A 43 -14.32 11.64 -4.19
C LYS A 43 -13.51 10.54 -4.88
N VAL A 44 -12.18 10.59 -4.70
CA VAL A 44 -11.27 9.58 -5.24
C VAL A 44 -11.11 8.44 -4.24
N TYR A 45 -11.22 7.21 -4.73
CA TYR A 45 -10.97 5.99 -3.96
C TYR A 45 -9.96 5.12 -4.68
N HIS A 46 -9.07 4.51 -3.91
CA HIS A 46 -8.11 3.52 -4.41
C HIS A 46 -8.64 2.11 -4.19
N VAL A 47 -8.56 1.26 -5.21
CA VAL A 47 -9.05 -0.12 -5.14
C VAL A 47 -8.00 -1.01 -4.47
N CYS A 48 -8.29 -1.42 -3.25
CA CYS A 48 -7.37 -2.17 -2.40
C CYS A 48 -7.63 -3.69 -2.43
N GLY A 49 -8.83 -4.13 -2.84
CA GLY A 49 -9.16 -5.54 -2.87
C GLY A 49 -10.41 -5.86 -3.68
N LYS A 50 -10.49 -7.11 -4.13
CA LYS A 50 -11.69 -7.72 -4.72
C LYS A 50 -12.07 -8.92 -3.88
N TYR A 51 -13.36 -9.07 -3.61
CA TYR A 51 -13.93 -10.21 -2.90
C TYR A 51 -14.93 -10.89 -3.84
N PRO A 52 -14.46 -11.84 -4.69
CA PRO A 52 -15.25 -12.36 -5.81
C PRO A 52 -16.50 -13.11 -5.37
N HIS A 53 -16.44 -13.84 -4.25
CA HIS A 53 -17.55 -14.64 -3.73
C HIS A 53 -18.79 -13.80 -3.39
N ASN A 54 -18.57 -12.54 -2.99
CA ASN A 54 -19.63 -11.64 -2.52
C ASN A 54 -19.92 -10.51 -3.52
N ASN A 55 -19.27 -10.52 -4.70
CA ASN A 55 -19.29 -9.42 -5.67
C ASN A 55 -18.95 -8.06 -5.04
N LEU A 56 -17.99 -8.02 -4.12
CA LEU A 56 -17.57 -6.80 -3.44
C LEU A 56 -16.24 -6.28 -3.97
N ILE A 57 -16.08 -4.96 -4.00
CA ILE A 57 -14.83 -4.27 -4.32
C ILE A 57 -14.49 -3.36 -3.14
N GLY A 58 -13.38 -3.66 -2.46
CA GLY A 58 -12.91 -2.91 -1.29
C GLY A 58 -12.08 -1.72 -1.73
N VAL A 59 -12.51 -0.52 -1.35
CA VAL A 59 -11.83 0.73 -1.70
C VAL A 59 -11.49 1.56 -0.48
N LYS A 60 -10.39 2.31 -0.55
CA LYS A 60 -10.00 3.27 0.46
C LYS A 60 -10.09 4.68 -0.11
N LYS A 61 -10.78 5.58 0.60
CA LYS A 61 -10.80 6.99 0.21
C LYS A 61 -9.38 7.55 0.29
N ILE A 62 -8.96 8.26 -0.75
CA ILE A 62 -7.65 8.89 -0.83
C ILE A 62 -7.77 10.36 -1.22
N THR A 63 -6.70 11.11 -0.94
CA THR A 63 -6.52 12.48 -1.43
C THR A 63 -5.30 12.48 -2.33
N LEU A 64 -5.49 12.96 -3.56
CA LEU A 64 -4.40 13.25 -4.48
C LEU A 64 -4.09 14.75 -4.38
N LEU A 65 -2.81 15.08 -4.35
CA LEU A 65 -2.34 16.46 -4.39
C LEU A 65 -2.53 16.99 -5.81
N SER A 66 -3.07 18.20 -5.95
CA SER A 66 -3.27 18.85 -7.25
C SER A 66 -1.95 19.14 -7.97
N THR A 67 -0.87 19.27 -7.19
CA THR A 67 0.50 19.46 -7.69
C THR A 67 1.39 18.46 -6.95
N PRO A 68 2.12 17.59 -7.67
CA PRO A 68 3.06 16.68 -7.06
C PRO A 68 4.14 17.46 -6.29
N VAL A 69 4.53 16.96 -5.12
CA VAL A 69 5.58 17.57 -4.30
C VAL A 69 6.72 16.58 -4.13
N ASP A 70 7.80 16.83 -4.86
CA ASP A 70 9.03 16.05 -4.72
C ASP A 70 9.68 16.30 -3.36
N SER A 71 10.35 15.28 -2.84
CA SER A 71 11.14 15.38 -1.62
C SER A 71 12.54 14.82 -1.87
N LYS A 72 13.54 15.37 -1.19
CA LYS A 72 14.94 14.95 -1.33
C LYS A 72 15.51 14.67 0.05
N TYR A 73 16.11 13.49 0.20
CA TYR A 73 16.86 13.11 1.41
C TYR A 73 16.06 13.17 2.72
N GLU A 74 14.78 12.76 2.65
CA GLU A 74 13.90 12.66 3.81
C GLU A 74 14.05 11.32 4.53
N ASN A 75 13.66 11.28 5.82
CA ASN A 75 13.68 10.06 6.64
C ASN A 75 12.74 8.94 6.14
N HIS A 76 11.76 9.30 5.31
CA HIS A 76 10.76 8.38 4.77
C HIS A 76 10.56 8.62 3.28
N LEU A 77 10.39 7.52 2.55
CA LEU A 77 9.91 7.56 1.17
C LEU A 77 8.47 8.08 1.17
N THR A 78 8.26 9.29 0.66
CA THR A 78 6.95 9.96 0.62
C THR A 78 6.49 10.07 -0.82
N CYS A 79 5.29 9.56 -1.11
CA CYS A 79 4.72 9.66 -2.46
C CYS A 79 4.39 11.12 -2.80
N PRO A 80 4.93 11.67 -3.92
CA PRO A 80 4.70 13.06 -4.32
C PRO A 80 3.25 13.34 -4.71
N TYR A 81 2.48 12.31 -5.08
CA TYR A 81 1.10 12.46 -5.54
C TYR A 81 0.05 12.41 -4.42
N CYS A 82 0.33 11.77 -3.28
CA CYS A 82 -0.67 11.61 -2.21
C CYS A 82 -0.14 11.93 -0.80
N GLY A 83 1.14 12.29 -0.66
CA GLY A 83 1.79 12.49 0.65
C GLY A 83 1.93 11.21 1.48
N GLY A 84 1.67 10.05 0.88
CA GLY A 84 1.74 8.75 1.54
C GLY A 84 3.18 8.37 1.89
N LYS A 85 3.48 8.26 3.18
CA LYS A 85 4.76 7.71 3.67
C LYS A 85 4.78 6.19 3.59
N ASN A 86 5.80 5.63 2.94
CA ASN A 86 6.09 4.19 2.93
C ASN A 86 6.99 3.85 4.14
N ARG A 87 6.43 3.15 5.13
CA ARG A 87 7.14 2.79 6.37
C ARG A 87 8.09 1.61 6.19
N ASP A 88 7.87 0.79 5.16
CA ASP A 88 8.66 -0.40 4.86
C ASP A 88 9.75 -0.13 3.81
N ALA A 89 9.95 1.12 3.38
CA ALA A 89 10.95 1.50 2.39
C ALA A 89 12.38 1.04 2.74
N ARG A 90 12.71 0.95 4.05
CA ARG A 90 14.01 0.42 4.52
C ARG A 90 14.20 -1.08 4.28
N LYS A 91 13.11 -1.84 4.13
CA LYS A 91 13.15 -3.28 3.85
C LYS A 91 13.32 -3.60 2.37
N ARG A 92 13.32 -2.60 1.49
CA ARG A 92 13.54 -2.79 0.06
C ARG A 92 14.97 -3.25 -0.20
N SER A 93 15.13 -4.14 -1.17
CA SER A 93 16.43 -4.71 -1.56
C SER A 93 17.27 -3.75 -2.40
N GLN A 94 16.64 -2.88 -3.17
CA GLN A 94 17.30 -1.91 -4.05
C GLN A 94 17.40 -0.54 -3.39
N ASP A 95 18.46 0.20 -3.72
CA ASP A 95 18.65 1.57 -3.25
C ASP A 95 18.02 2.60 -4.19
N ASN A 96 17.74 2.23 -5.43
CA ASN A 96 16.98 3.03 -6.38
C ASN A 96 16.10 2.12 -7.26
N SER A 97 14.91 2.60 -7.61
CA SER A 97 14.02 1.91 -8.55
C SER A 97 12.80 2.77 -8.89
N ILE A 98 12.00 2.28 -9.83
CA ILE A 98 10.62 2.74 -10.08
C ILE A 98 9.67 1.78 -9.37
N ILE A 99 8.74 2.32 -8.57
CA ILE A 99 7.76 1.53 -7.81
C ILE A 99 6.38 2.16 -7.89
N ASN A 100 5.34 1.37 -7.61
CA ASN A 100 4.01 1.90 -7.38
C ASN A 100 3.80 2.23 -5.90
N CYS A 101 3.15 3.36 -5.63
CA CYS A 101 2.78 3.76 -4.29
C CYS A 101 1.67 2.87 -3.73
N ASP A 102 1.94 2.16 -2.63
CA ASP A 102 0.99 1.26 -1.96
C ASP A 102 -0.33 1.92 -1.50
N LYS A 103 -0.39 3.27 -1.46
CA LYS A 103 -1.60 4.01 -1.05
C LYS A 103 -2.48 4.47 -2.20
N CYS A 104 -1.89 4.84 -3.35
CA CYS A 104 -2.62 5.50 -4.43
C CYS A 104 -2.35 4.90 -5.82
N GLY A 105 -1.47 3.92 -5.91
CA GLY A 105 -1.12 3.24 -7.16
C GLY A 105 -0.22 4.05 -8.10
N SER A 106 0.06 5.32 -7.81
CA SER A 106 0.94 6.14 -8.66
C SER A 106 2.35 5.56 -8.75
N GLU A 107 2.89 5.52 -9.96
CA GLU A 107 4.28 5.18 -10.23
C GLU A 107 5.20 6.32 -9.75
N ILE A 108 6.25 5.98 -9.02
CA ILE A 108 7.23 6.91 -8.44
C ILE A 108 8.62 6.34 -8.61
N GLU A 109 9.57 7.20 -8.97
CA GLU A 109 10.99 6.88 -8.87
C GLU A 109 11.48 7.21 -7.46
N TYR A 110 12.35 6.37 -6.91
CA TYR A 110 13.01 6.64 -5.64
C TYR A 110 14.49 6.33 -5.69
N SER A 111 15.24 7.04 -4.85
CA SER A 111 16.59 6.70 -4.43
C SER A 111 16.71 6.82 -2.91
N ARG A 112 17.63 6.09 -2.30
CA ARG A 112 17.98 6.20 -0.89
C ARG A 112 19.49 6.16 -0.71
N GLU A 113 19.98 6.92 0.25
CA GLU A 113 21.36 6.87 0.72
C GLU A 113 21.33 6.38 2.17
N ILE A 114 22.05 5.30 2.47
CA ILE A 114 22.06 4.65 3.77
C ILE A 114 23.50 4.59 4.28
N GLU A 115 23.74 5.16 5.45
CA GLU A 115 24.97 5.00 6.20
C GLU A 115 24.75 4.03 7.37
N ILE A 116 25.50 2.92 7.39
CA ILE A 116 25.45 1.92 8.47
C ILE A 116 26.87 1.66 8.96
N THR A 117 27.11 1.89 10.26
CA THR A 117 28.39 1.61 10.90
C THR A 117 28.21 0.67 12.09
N TYR A 118 29.12 -0.29 12.25
CA TYR A 118 29.12 -1.26 13.33
C TYR A 118 30.47 -1.29 14.06
N SER A 119 30.42 -1.50 15.38
CA SER A 119 31.60 -1.85 16.19
C SER A 119 31.25 -3.03 17.08
N THR A 120 32.15 -4.01 17.17
CA THR A 120 31.98 -5.17 18.04
C THR A 120 33.23 -5.39 18.89
N THR A 121 33.05 -6.00 20.06
CA THR A 121 34.15 -6.36 20.97
C THR A 121 33.85 -7.73 21.55
N SER A 122 34.88 -8.57 21.64
CA SER A 122 34.75 -9.93 22.17
C SER A 122 34.57 -9.91 23.69
N VAL A 123 33.73 -10.84 24.19
CA VAL A 123 33.46 -10.98 25.63
C VAL A 123 33.61 -12.43 26.07
N LYS A 124 32.89 -13.36 25.44
CA LYS A 124 32.95 -14.79 25.77
C LYS A 124 32.44 -15.62 24.59
N ARG A 125 33.14 -16.71 24.27
CA ARG A 125 32.70 -17.69 23.27
C ARG A 125 31.77 -18.72 23.92
N ASN A 126 30.71 -19.12 23.22
CA ASN A 126 29.89 -20.26 23.65
C ASN A 126 30.65 -21.57 23.39
N ASN A 127 30.59 -22.50 24.34
CA ASN A 127 31.25 -23.80 24.21
C ASN A 127 30.26 -24.82 23.62
N PRO A 128 30.63 -25.56 22.56
CA PRO A 128 29.77 -26.61 22.02
C PRO A 128 29.62 -27.76 23.01
N ILE A 129 28.44 -28.39 23.01
CA ILE A 129 28.19 -29.64 23.74
C ILE A 129 28.62 -30.79 22.83
N LYS A 130 29.36 -31.76 23.38
CA LYS A 130 29.67 -33.02 22.70
C LYS A 130 28.49 -33.97 22.90
N LEU A 131 27.85 -34.42 21.81
CA LEU A 131 26.79 -35.43 21.83
C LEU A 131 27.35 -36.83 22.15
#